data_AF-A0A847VRB7-F1
#
_entry.id   AF-A0A847VRB7-F1
#
_cell.length_a   1.000
_cell.length_b   1.000
_cell.length_c   1.000
_cell.angle_alpha   90.00
_cell.angle_beta   90.00
_cell.angle_gamma   90.00
#
_symmetry.space_group_name_H-M   'P 1'
#
loop_
_entity.id
_entity.type
_entity.pdbx_description
1 polymer ?
#
loop_
_entity_poly.entity_id
_entity_poly.type
_entity_poly.pdbx_seq_one_letter_code
_entity_poly.pdbx_strand_id
1 'polypeptide(L)'
;MEWKKERLMAELAACPEMETNWETWQKGINAQRGVHGLTCYKFAEYWARLMQKDMSEGKKLENVADERYDKVNTLFTDTSFYMHEAIISILVCHWKYGELLYRYYYNPSLVC
;
A
#
# COMPACT_ATOMS: atom_id res chain seq x y z
N MET A 1 -18.95 -6.77 11.10
CA MET A 1 -17.53 -6.96 10.76
C MET A 1 -17.36 -7.34 9.29
N GLU A 2 -18.22 -8.19 8.72
CA GLU A 2 -18.20 -8.52 7.28
C GLU A 2 -18.48 -7.33 6.36
N TRP A 3 -19.52 -6.54 6.66
CA TRP A 3 -19.90 -5.37 5.85
C TRP A 3 -18.78 -4.32 5.69
N LYS A 4 -17.83 -4.23 6.63
CA LYS A 4 -16.68 -3.31 6.53
C LYS A 4 -15.69 -3.81 5.48
N LYS A 5 -15.45 -5.13 5.43
CA LYS A 5 -14.60 -5.76 4.41
C LYS A 5 -15.23 -5.62 3.03
N GLU A 6 -16.51 -5.93 2.90
CA GLU A 6 -17.25 -5.79 1.62
C GLU A 6 -17.18 -4.36 1.07
N ARG A 7 -17.40 -3.35 1.93
CA ARG A 7 -17.30 -1.94 1.51
C ARG A 7 -15.90 -1.56 1.04
N LEU A 8 -14.87 -2.01 1.76
CA LEU A 8 -13.50 -1.73 1.37
C LEU A 8 -13.11 -2.44 0.07
N MET A 9 -13.57 -3.68 -0.14
CA MET A 9 -13.37 -4.38 -1.40
C MET A 9 -14.09 -3.70 -2.56
N ALA A 10 -15.31 -3.18 -2.34
CA ALA A 10 -16.04 -2.41 -3.33
C ALA A 10 -15.32 -1.08 -3.68
N GLU A 11 -14.77 -0.39 -2.68
CA GLU A 11 -13.96 0.80 -2.89
C GLU A 11 -12.68 0.49 -3.68
N LEU A 12 -11.96 -0.58 -3.31
CA LEU A 12 -10.77 -1.05 -4.04
C LEU A 12 -11.10 -1.40 -5.50
N ALA A 13 -12.25 -2.02 -5.76
CA ALA A 13 -12.70 -2.31 -7.13
C ALA A 13 -12.92 -1.04 -7.96
N ALA A 14 -13.27 0.09 -7.31
CA ALA A 14 -13.41 1.40 -7.95
C ALA A 14 -12.12 2.23 -7.96
N CYS A 15 -11.02 1.71 -7.41
CA CYS A 15 -9.70 2.35 -7.46
C CYS A 15 -8.99 1.98 -8.77
N PRO A 16 -8.20 2.90 -9.34
CA PRO A 16 -7.32 2.56 -10.46
C PRO A 16 -6.37 1.43 -10.07
N GLU A 17 -5.79 0.77 -11.08
CA GLU A 17 -4.65 -0.10 -10.85
C GLU A 17 -3.47 0.70 -10.29
N MET A 18 -2.66 0.07 -9.44
CA MET A 18 -1.44 0.67 -8.93
C MET A 18 -0.50 0.99 -10.09
N GLU A 19 0.01 2.22 -10.16
CA GLU A 19 1.03 2.58 -11.14
C GLU A 19 2.37 1.95 -10.74
N THR A 20 2.75 0.87 -11.41
CA THR A 20 3.96 0.07 -11.13
C THR A 20 4.57 -0.52 -12.40
N ASN A 21 5.82 -0.97 -12.33
CA ASN A 21 6.38 -1.88 -13.32
C ASN A 21 5.99 -3.32 -12.97
N TRP A 22 4.96 -3.83 -13.65
CA TRP A 22 4.39 -5.16 -13.41
C TRP A 22 5.36 -6.33 -13.63
N GLU A 23 6.37 -6.18 -14.48
CA GLU A 23 7.39 -7.23 -14.67
C GLU A 23 8.24 -7.37 -13.40
N THR A 24 8.72 -6.26 -12.85
CA THR A 24 9.52 -6.27 -11.61
C THR A 24 8.67 -6.67 -10.40
N TRP A 25 7.40 -6.26 -10.37
CA TRP A 25 6.43 -6.67 -9.36
C TRP A 25 6.24 -8.19 -9.35
N GLN A 26 5.99 -8.78 -10.52
CA GLN A 26 5.78 -10.23 -10.62
C GLN A 26 7.05 -11.02 -10.26
N LYS A 27 8.23 -10.53 -10.62
CA LYS A 27 9.51 -11.11 -10.16
C LYS A 27 9.60 -11.11 -8.63
N GLY A 28 9.20 -10.02 -7.99
CA GLY A 28 9.15 -9.89 -6.53
C GLY A 28 8.19 -10.87 -5.87
N ILE A 29 6.98 -11.03 -6.42
CA ILE A 29 5.99 -12.03 -5.98
C ILE A 29 6.55 -13.45 -6.12
N ASN A 30 7.12 -13.79 -7.28
CA ASN A 30 7.65 -15.13 -7.55
C ASN A 30 8.82 -15.51 -6.66
N ALA A 31 9.53 -14.53 -6.10
CA ALA A 31 10.61 -14.76 -5.15
C ALA A 31 10.12 -15.13 -3.73
N GLN A 32 8.83 -14.89 -3.42
CA GLN A 32 8.29 -15.16 -2.10
C GLN A 32 8.03 -16.65 -1.89
N ARG A 33 8.53 -17.19 -0.77
CA ARG A 33 8.42 -18.62 -0.42
C ARG A 33 7.33 -18.94 0.60
N GLY A 34 6.67 -17.92 1.15
CA GLY A 34 5.71 -18.08 2.24
C GLY A 34 4.57 -17.08 2.19
N VAL A 35 3.50 -17.39 2.94
CA VAL A 35 2.25 -16.63 2.95
C VAL A 35 2.45 -15.18 3.40
N HIS A 36 3.37 -14.90 4.33
CA HIS A 36 3.60 -13.55 4.83
C HIS A 36 4.11 -12.59 3.75
N GLY A 37 5.07 -13.02 2.92
CA GLY A 37 5.58 -12.19 1.83
C GLY A 37 4.49 -11.87 0.82
N LEU A 38 3.69 -12.87 0.42
CA LEU A 38 2.55 -12.67 -0.49
C LEU A 38 1.49 -11.75 0.12
N THR A 39 1.23 -11.86 1.42
CA THR A 39 0.35 -10.95 2.15
C THR A 39 0.87 -9.52 2.11
N CYS A 40 2.18 -9.29 2.30
CA CYS A 40 2.76 -7.95 2.19
C CYS A 40 2.59 -7.36 0.79
N TYR A 41 2.80 -8.13 -0.28
CA TYR A 41 2.56 -7.67 -1.66
C TYR A 41 1.09 -7.29 -1.88
N LYS A 42 0.16 -8.12 -1.41
CA LYS A 42 -1.29 -7.85 -1.54
C LYS A 42 -1.70 -6.61 -0.75
N PHE A 43 -1.18 -6.46 0.47
CA PHE A 43 -1.42 -5.28 1.29
C PHE A 43 -0.89 -4.03 0.61
N ALA A 44 0.38 -4.07 0.16
CA ALA A 44 1.03 -2.97 -0.54
C ALA A 44 0.20 -2.50 -1.74
N GLU A 45 -0.26 -3.43 -2.59
CA GLU A 45 -1.11 -3.09 -3.71
C GLU A 45 -2.40 -2.38 -3.28
N TYR A 46 -3.12 -2.93 -2.28
CA TYR A 46 -4.39 -2.35 -1.82
C TYR A 46 -4.20 -0.94 -1.24
N TRP A 47 -3.15 -0.77 -0.46
CA TRP A 47 -2.81 0.52 0.14
C TRP A 47 -2.44 1.56 -0.92
N ALA A 48 -1.57 1.21 -1.86
CA ALA A 48 -1.17 2.08 -2.95
C ALA A 48 -2.36 2.51 -3.82
N ARG A 49 -3.29 1.60 -4.12
CA ARG A 49 -4.47 1.91 -4.94
C ARG A 49 -5.39 2.93 -4.27
N LEU A 50 -5.63 2.79 -2.96
CA LEU A 50 -6.45 3.74 -2.20
C LEU A 50 -5.77 5.12 -2.13
N MET A 51 -4.47 5.16 -1.81
CA MET A 51 -3.72 6.41 -1.78
C MET A 51 -3.68 7.07 -3.16
N GLN A 52 -3.45 6.32 -4.23
CA GLN A 52 -3.39 6.84 -5.59
C GLN A 52 -4.74 7.41 -6.04
N LYS A 53 -5.85 6.76 -5.68
CA LYS A 53 -7.19 7.30 -5.92
C LYS A 53 -7.34 8.67 -5.25
N ASP A 54 -7.04 8.75 -3.96
CA ASP A 54 -7.13 10.00 -3.20
C ASP A 54 -6.21 11.10 -3.75
N MET A 55 -4.99 10.73 -4.15
CA MET A 55 -4.04 11.66 -4.76
C MET A 55 -4.51 12.16 -6.12
N SER A 56 -5.20 11.33 -6.91
CA SER A 56 -5.84 11.76 -8.16
C SER A 56 -6.98 12.77 -7.95
N GLU A 57 -7.58 12.78 -6.76
CA GLU A 57 -8.61 13.73 -6.32
C GLU A 57 -8.00 15.00 -5.68
N GLY A 58 -6.68 15.15 -5.71
CA GLY A 58 -5.95 16.33 -5.21
C GLY A 58 -5.55 16.27 -3.74
N LYS A 59 -5.73 15.13 -3.06
CA LYS A 59 -5.23 14.94 -1.69
C LYS A 59 -3.73 14.73 -1.69
N LYS A 60 -3.05 15.17 -0.64
CA LYS A 60 -1.63 14.89 -0.42
C LYS A 60 -1.42 13.52 0.21
N LEU A 61 -0.32 12.85 -0.12
CA LEU A 61 0.06 11.55 0.45
C LEU A 61 0.11 11.59 1.99
N GLU A 62 0.71 12.64 2.56
CA GLU A 62 0.83 12.84 4.01
C GLU A 62 -0.51 12.90 4.76
N ASN A 63 -1.60 13.24 4.06
CA ASN A 63 -2.93 13.34 4.64
C ASN A 63 -3.74 12.04 4.55
N VAL A 64 -3.27 11.06 3.78
CA VAL A 64 -4.04 9.84 3.47
C VAL A 64 -3.30 8.55 3.79
N ALA A 65 -1.97 8.57 3.88
CA ALA A 65 -1.16 7.36 4.05
C ALA A 65 -1.61 6.52 5.26
N ASP A 66 -1.63 7.12 6.45
CA ASP A 66 -1.97 6.40 7.69
C ASP A 66 -3.44 5.96 7.73
N GLU A 67 -4.38 6.83 7.33
CA GLU A 67 -5.81 6.48 7.30
C GLU A 67 -6.06 5.29 6.37
N ARG A 68 -5.43 5.29 5.18
CA ARG A 68 -5.58 4.19 4.23
C ARG A 68 -4.86 2.93 4.69
N TYR A 69 -3.73 3.06 5.39
CA TYR A 69 -3.06 1.92 6.00
C TYR A 69 -3.98 1.21 7.00
N ASP A 70 -4.53 1.95 7.96
CA ASP A 70 -5.44 1.42 8.98
C ASP A 70 -6.67 0.76 8.37
N LYS A 71 -7.20 1.37 7.31
CA LYS A 71 -8.34 0.82 6.57
C LYS A 71 -7.99 -0.53 5.94
N VAL A 72 -6.86 -0.63 5.22
CA VAL A 72 -6.40 -1.89 4.62
C VAL A 72 -6.11 -2.92 5.70
N ASN A 73 -5.54 -2.52 6.84
CA ASN A 73 -5.26 -3.40 7.96
C ASN A 73 -6.49 -4.14 8.49
N THR A 74 -7.70 -3.57 8.34
CA THR A 74 -8.94 -4.28 8.70
C THR A 74 -9.22 -5.54 7.86
N LEU A 75 -8.57 -5.70 6.69
CA LEU A 75 -8.67 -6.90 5.85
C LEU A 75 -7.71 -8.00 6.26
N PHE A 76 -6.64 -7.66 6.98
CA PHE A 76 -5.54 -8.56 7.29
C PHE A 76 -5.48 -8.78 8.81
N THR A 77 -5.73 -10.01 9.23
CA THR A 77 -5.46 -10.42 10.61
C THR A 77 -3.95 -10.57 10.77
N ASP A 78 -3.36 -9.83 11.70
CA ASP A 78 -1.94 -9.92 12.12
C ASP A 78 -0.89 -9.24 11.22
N THR A 79 -1.07 -7.97 10.85
CA THR A 79 0.10 -7.17 10.44
C THR A 79 0.94 -6.82 11.67
N SER A 80 2.15 -7.37 11.74
CA SER A 80 3.14 -6.97 12.75
C SER A 80 3.86 -5.69 12.31
N PHE A 81 4.52 -5.00 13.24
CA PHE A 81 5.40 -3.87 12.93
C PHE A 81 6.42 -4.19 11.82
N TYR A 82 6.99 -5.40 11.82
CA TYR A 82 7.92 -5.84 10.77
C TYR A 82 7.27 -5.92 9.38
N MET A 83 5.97 -6.21 9.31
CA MET A 83 5.25 -6.19 8.04
C MET A 83 5.06 -4.77 7.52
N HIS A 84 4.87 -3.79 8.40
CA HIS A 84 4.75 -2.38 8.00
C HIS A 84 6.01 -1.90 7.26
N GLU A 85 7.20 -2.13 7.81
CA GLU A 85 8.46 -1.76 7.15
C GLU A 85 8.67 -2.51 5.82
N ALA A 86 8.31 -3.79 5.76
CA ALA A 86 8.37 -4.59 4.54
C ALA A 86 7.41 -4.08 3.46
N ILE A 87 6.18 -3.72 3.84
CA ILE A 87 5.16 -3.15 2.95
C ILE A 87 5.64 -1.82 2.39
N ILE A 88 6.18 -0.92 3.24
CA ILE A 88 6.76 0.33 2.75
C ILE A 88 7.90 0.04 1.78
N SER A 89 8.83 -0.86 2.12
CA SER A 89 9.96 -1.21 1.25
C SER A 89 9.50 -1.74 -0.12
N ILE A 90 8.44 -2.57 -0.17
CA ILE A 90 7.83 -3.02 -1.43
C ILE A 90 7.32 -1.83 -2.24
N LEU A 91 6.59 -0.90 -1.61
CA LEU A 91 6.06 0.27 -2.29
C LEU A 91 7.15 1.23 -2.77
N VAL A 92 8.21 1.42 -1.99
CA VAL A 92 9.36 2.24 -2.39
C VAL A 92 10.00 1.70 -3.67
N CYS A 93 10.13 0.38 -3.79
CA CYS A 93 10.74 -0.27 -4.94
C CYS A 93 9.85 -0.34 -6.19
N HIS A 94 8.53 -0.42 -6.00
CA HIS A 94 7.63 -0.78 -7.11
C HIS A 94 6.57 0.27 -7.45
N TRP A 95 6.12 1.07 -6.50
CA TRP A 95 5.05 2.04 -6.75
C TRP A 95 5.63 3.35 -7.30
N LYS A 96 4.94 3.96 -8.27
CA LYS A 96 5.31 5.26 -8.86
C LYS A 96 5.55 6.37 -7.82
N TYR A 97 4.78 6.36 -6.73
CA TYR A 97 4.91 7.34 -5.64
C TYR A 97 5.71 6.78 -4.45
N GLY A 98 6.46 5.68 -4.65
CA GLY A 98 7.26 5.02 -3.63
C GLY A 98 8.29 5.94 -2.97
N GLU A 99 8.99 6.77 -3.74
CA GLU A 99 9.93 7.76 -3.21
C GLU A 99 9.24 8.81 -2.32
N LEU A 100 8.02 9.24 -2.68
CA LEU A 100 7.24 10.17 -1.86
C LEU A 100 6.84 9.51 -0.52
N LEU A 101 6.42 8.25 -0.57
CA LEU A 101 6.11 7.46 0.61
C LEU A 101 7.35 7.24 1.51
N TYR A 102 8.51 6.98 0.91
CA TYR A 102 9.78 6.85 1.64
C TYR A 102 10.10 8.11 2.44
N ARG A 103 10.00 9.29 1.81
CA ARG A 103 10.28 10.57 2.47
C ARG A 103 9.33 10.82 3.63
N TYR A 104 8.05 10.52 3.44
CA TYR A 104 7.05 10.65 4.50
C TYR A 104 7.42 9.84 5.75
N TYR A 105 7.77 8.56 5.61
CA TYR A 105 8.05 7.69 6.76
C TYR A 105 9.47 7.79 7.32
N TYR A 106 10.48 8.04 6.48
CA TYR A 106 11.89 7.94 6.89
C TYR A 106 12.68 9.25 6.79
N ASN A 107 12.12 10.30 6.19
CA ASN A 107 12.75 11.61 6.15
C ASN A 107 11.75 12.77 6.21
N PRO A 108 10.98 12.89 7.30
CA PRO A 108 9.91 13.88 7.41
C PRO A 108 10.41 15.32 7.35
N SER A 109 11.70 15.57 7.62
CA SER A 109 12.31 16.90 7.54
C SER A 109 12.41 17.49 6.12
N LEU A 110 12.12 16.70 5.07
CA LEU A 110 12.17 17.12 3.66
C LEU A 110 10.78 17.26 3.01
N VAL A 111 9.69 17.09 3.77
CA VAL A 111 8.31 17.08 3.24
C VAL A 111 7.55 18.39 3.58
N CYS A 112 8.22 19.36 4.23
CA CYS A 112 7.66 20.68 4.59
C CYS A 112 7.82 21.73 3.49
#